data_AF-A0A921ZD10-F1
#
_entry.id   AF-A0A921ZD10-F1
#
_cell.length_a   1.000
_cell.length_b   1.000
_cell.length_c   1.000
_cell.angle_alpha   90.00
_cell.angle_beta   90.00
_cell.angle_gamma   90.00
#
_symmetry.space_group_name_H-M   'P 1'
#
loop_
_entity.id
_entity.type
_entity.pdbx_description
1 polymer ?
#
loop_
_entity_poly.entity_id
_entity_poly.type
_entity_poly.pdbx_seq_one_letter_code
_entity_poly.pdbx_strand_id
1 'polypeptide(L)'
;MCLKFRVCNKMKILTLRIAFYSTKPTSSEVLTSYLKQCNEPPWTSYFVKYRSVKDDQFGMSNFNWKVGKSNYQILRTGCFPYIKYHCSKRIQEDLDTSDKFMRFIKIVNLGLSIDF
;
A
#
# COMPACT_ATOMS: atom_id res chain seq x y z
N MET A 1 11.93 -44.20 -11.46
CA MET A 1 11.19 -43.75 -10.25
C MET A 1 11.65 -42.40 -9.65
N CYS A 2 12.63 -41.68 -10.22
CA CYS A 2 13.19 -40.46 -9.60
C CYS A 2 12.45 -39.14 -9.91
N LEU A 3 11.58 -39.09 -10.94
CA LEU A 3 10.87 -37.85 -11.33
C LEU A 3 9.61 -37.52 -10.53
N LYS A 4 8.95 -38.50 -9.89
CA LYS A 4 7.70 -38.25 -9.12
C LYS A 4 7.93 -37.51 -7.80
N PHE A 5 9.10 -37.67 -7.17
CA PHE A 5 9.44 -37.02 -5.90
C PHE A 5 9.74 -35.52 -6.04
N ARG A 6 10.35 -35.08 -7.14
CA ARG A 6 10.69 -33.67 -7.39
C ARG A 6 9.46 -32.79 -7.61
N VAL A 7 8.42 -33.32 -8.24
CA VAL A 7 7.18 -32.60 -8.58
C VAL A 7 6.34 -32.30 -7.34
N CYS A 8 6.23 -33.26 -6.41
CA CYS A 8 5.44 -33.10 -5.18
C CYS A 8 6.00 -32.00 -4.24
N ASN A 9 7.33 -31.87 -4.14
CA ASN A 9 7.97 -30.82 -3.34
C ASN A 9 7.80 -29.41 -3.94
N LYS A 10 7.83 -29.28 -5.27
CA LYS A 10 7.56 -27.99 -5.95
C LYS A 10 6.12 -27.54 -5.74
N MET A 11 5.16 -28.47 -5.83
CA MET A 11 3.75 -28.20 -5.56
C MET A 11 3.54 -27.71 -4.12
N LYS A 12 4.11 -28.39 -3.11
CA LYS A 12 4.01 -27.96 -1.70
C LYS A 12 4.60 -26.57 -1.44
N ILE A 13 5.74 -26.23 -2.05
CA ILE A 13 6.36 -24.89 -1.94
C ILE A 13 5.47 -23.82 -2.60
N LEU A 14 4.87 -24.12 -3.74
CA LEU A 14 3.95 -23.20 -4.42
C LEU A 14 2.68 -22.98 -3.58
N THR A 15 2.10 -24.04 -3.01
CA THR A 15 0.93 -23.96 -2.12
C THR A 15 1.23 -23.14 -0.87
N LEU A 16 2.40 -23.32 -0.24
CA LEU A 16 2.84 -22.50 0.90
C LEU A 16 3.02 -21.03 0.50
N ARG A 17 3.63 -20.74 -0.66
CA ARG A 17 3.79 -19.36 -1.14
C ARG A 17 2.45 -18.68 -1.43
N ILE A 18 1.48 -19.41 -1.98
CA ILE A 18 0.11 -18.93 -2.21
C ILE A 18 -0.59 -18.65 -0.86
N ALA A 19 -0.49 -19.57 0.11
CA ALA A 19 -1.03 -19.36 1.45
C ALA A 19 -0.39 -18.14 2.15
N PHE A 20 0.93 -17.97 2.04
CA PHE A 20 1.64 -16.80 2.58
C PHE A 20 1.29 -15.48 1.89
N TYR A 21 0.97 -15.49 0.59
CA TYR A 21 0.41 -14.30 -0.06
C TYR A 21 -1.01 -14.01 0.42
N SER A 22 -1.78 -15.05 0.75
CA SER A 22 -3.14 -14.92 1.30
C SER A 22 -3.17 -14.41 2.76
N THR A 23 -2.08 -14.55 3.54
CA THR A 23 -2.03 -14.09 4.94
C THR A 23 -1.54 -12.66 5.14
N LYS A 24 -0.94 -12.02 4.12
CA LYS A 24 -0.48 -10.63 4.25
C LYS A 24 -1.68 -9.69 4.40
N PRO A 25 -1.56 -8.59 5.18
CA PRO A 25 -2.60 -7.58 5.21
C PRO A 25 -2.66 -6.83 3.87
N THR A 26 -3.81 -6.24 3.57
CA THR A 26 -3.92 -5.23 2.52
C THR A 26 -3.25 -3.93 2.99
N SER A 27 -2.87 -3.07 2.04
CA SER A 27 -2.31 -1.78 2.42
C SER A 27 -3.33 -0.88 3.15
N SER A 28 -4.62 -1.07 2.87
CA SER A 28 -5.74 -0.40 3.54
C SER A 28 -5.91 -0.81 5.01
N GLU A 29 -5.73 -2.10 5.31
CA GLU A 29 -5.73 -2.63 6.68
C GLU A 29 -4.56 -2.07 7.48
N VAL A 30 -3.36 -2.05 6.89
CA VAL A 30 -2.16 -1.47 7.52
C VAL A 30 -2.38 0.01 7.83
N LEU A 31 -2.88 0.79 6.87
CA LEU A 31 -3.15 2.22 7.04
C LEU A 31 -4.17 2.50 8.15
N THR A 32 -5.27 1.77 8.14
CA THR A 32 -6.33 1.93 9.15
C THR A 32 -5.82 1.54 10.54
N SER A 33 -5.10 0.43 10.64
CA SER A 33 -4.59 -0.07 11.92
C SER A 33 -3.55 0.87 12.50
N TYR A 34 -2.64 1.40 11.66
CA TYR A 34 -1.63 2.36 12.07
C TYR A 34 -2.26 3.65 12.62
N LEU A 35 -3.19 4.26 11.88
CA LEU A 35 -3.83 5.50 12.30
C LEU A 35 -4.63 5.33 13.60
N LYS A 36 -5.29 4.17 13.79
CA LYS A 36 -5.97 3.82 15.04
C LYS A 36 -4.97 3.64 16.19
N GLN A 37 -3.87 2.92 15.96
CA GLN A 37 -2.82 2.69 16.97
C GLN A 37 -2.19 4.00 17.45
N CYS A 38 -2.06 4.98 16.56
CA CYS A 38 -1.55 6.31 16.89
C CYS A 38 -2.60 7.26 17.50
N ASN A 39 -3.80 6.77 17.85
CA ASN A 39 -4.91 7.59 18.37
C ASN A 39 -5.33 8.73 17.43
N GLU A 40 -5.36 8.47 16.13
CA GLU A 40 -5.74 9.44 15.09
C GLU A 40 -4.97 10.78 15.22
N PRO A 41 -3.64 10.80 14.99
CA PRO A 41 -2.83 12.00 15.14
C PRO A 41 -3.20 13.07 14.11
N PRO A 42 -2.95 14.38 14.37
CA PRO A 42 -3.26 15.44 13.41
C PRO A 42 -2.44 15.33 12.12
N TRP A 43 -1.18 14.87 12.22
CA TRP A 43 -0.33 14.55 11.08
C TRP A 43 0.56 13.35 11.41
N THR A 44 0.90 12.53 10.42
CA THR A 44 1.88 11.46 10.57
C THR A 44 2.42 11.02 9.20
N SER A 45 3.61 10.44 9.18
CA SER A 45 4.15 9.75 8.00
C SER A 45 4.87 8.47 8.41
N TYR A 46 4.81 7.46 7.55
CA TYR A 46 5.43 6.17 7.82
C TYR A 46 5.70 5.40 6.52
N PHE A 47 6.51 4.35 6.63
CA PHE A 47 6.89 3.51 5.50
C PHE A 47 6.37 2.08 5.67
N VAL A 48 5.90 1.50 4.57
CA VAL A 48 5.48 0.10 4.50
C VAL A 48 6.30 -0.62 3.44
N LYS A 49 6.91 -1.75 3.78
CA LYS A 49 7.64 -2.56 2.79
C LYS A 49 6.64 -3.16 1.79
N TYR A 50 6.89 -3.03 0.48
CA TYR A 50 6.05 -3.66 -0.55
C TYR A 50 5.87 -5.16 -0.31
N ARG A 51 6.94 -5.85 0.12
CA ARG A 51 6.88 -7.29 0.40
C ARG A 51 5.94 -7.69 1.54
N SER A 52 5.57 -6.75 2.41
CA SER A 52 4.76 -7.00 3.61
C SER A 52 3.26 -6.83 3.38
N VAL A 53 2.83 -6.28 2.24
CA VAL A 53 1.43 -6.06 1.89
C VAL A 53 1.05 -6.81 0.62
N LYS A 54 -0.25 -7.06 0.43
CA LYS A 54 -0.79 -7.72 -0.77
C LYS A 54 -0.89 -6.80 -1.98
N ASP A 55 -1.18 -5.53 -1.73
CA ASP A 55 -1.51 -4.52 -2.72
C ASP A 55 -0.86 -3.18 -2.36
N ASP A 56 -1.00 -2.20 -3.25
CA ASP A 56 -0.47 -0.85 -3.10
C ASP A 56 -1.57 0.21 -3.13
N GLN A 57 -2.76 -0.15 -2.67
CA GLN A 57 -3.97 0.68 -2.65
C GLN A 57 -4.49 1.04 -4.05
N PHE A 58 -4.47 0.06 -4.97
CA PHE A 58 -4.95 0.19 -6.36
C PHE A 58 -4.28 1.32 -7.15
N GLY A 59 -3.02 1.61 -6.86
CA GLY A 59 -2.27 2.68 -7.53
C GLY A 59 -2.67 4.11 -7.14
N MET A 60 -3.62 4.31 -6.22
CA MET A 60 -4.02 5.64 -5.76
C MET A 60 -2.82 6.39 -5.16
N SER A 61 -2.77 7.68 -5.39
CA SER A 61 -1.64 8.54 -5.03
C SER A 61 -2.08 9.65 -4.08
N ASN A 62 -3.27 10.23 -4.27
CA ASN A 62 -3.82 11.24 -3.38
C ASN A 62 -5.31 10.97 -3.13
N PHE A 63 -5.68 10.56 -1.93
CA PHE A 63 -7.06 10.13 -1.65
C PHE A 63 -7.49 10.41 -0.22
N ASN A 64 -8.81 10.47 -0.01
CA ASN A 64 -9.41 10.54 1.33
C ASN A 64 -9.49 9.16 1.96
N TRP A 65 -9.17 9.08 3.25
CA TRP A 65 -9.25 7.86 4.03
C TRP A 65 -9.95 8.12 5.36
N LYS A 66 -11.12 7.50 5.54
CA LYS A 66 -11.92 7.62 6.76
C LYS A 66 -11.45 6.60 7.79
N VAL A 67 -11.06 7.06 8.97
CA VAL A 67 -10.66 6.21 10.10
C VAL A 67 -11.39 6.69 11.35
N GLY A 68 -12.20 5.81 11.94
CA GLY A 68 -12.97 6.15 13.13
C GLY A 68 -13.88 7.35 12.87
N LYS A 69 -13.63 8.46 13.58
CA LYS A 69 -14.37 9.72 13.44
C LYS A 69 -13.67 10.76 12.55
N SER A 70 -12.41 10.52 12.18
CA SER A 70 -11.60 11.45 11.40
C SER A 70 -11.52 11.08 9.93
N ASN A 71 -11.33 12.09 9.08
CA ASN A 71 -10.91 11.91 7.70
C ASN A 71 -9.45 12.31 7.55
N TYR A 72 -8.72 11.56 6.73
CA TYR A 72 -7.33 11.83 6.40
C TYR A 72 -7.18 12.05 4.91
N GLN A 73 -6.39 13.05 4.53
CA GLN A 73 -5.82 13.14 3.20
C GLN A 73 -4.53 12.34 3.19
N ILE A 74 -4.50 11.35 2.31
CA ILE A 74 -3.38 10.42 2.16
C ILE A 74 -2.67 10.75 0.87
N LEU A 75 -1.41 11.15 0.99
CA LEU A 75 -0.49 11.26 -0.13
C LEU A 75 0.48 10.08 -0.08
N ARG A 76 0.44 9.24 -1.12
CA ARG A 76 1.34 8.10 -1.31
C ARG A 76 2.43 8.46 -2.32
N THR A 77 3.66 8.52 -1.85
CA THR A 77 4.83 8.62 -2.73
C THR A 77 5.46 7.25 -2.93
N GLY A 78 6.01 7.02 -4.13
CA GLY A 78 6.73 5.79 -4.42
C GLY A 78 8.16 5.93 -3.94
N CYS A 79 8.65 4.99 -3.13
CA CYS A 79 10.01 4.98 -2.61
C CYS A 79 10.52 3.53 -2.57
N PHE A 80 10.77 2.92 -3.74
CA PHE A 80 11.11 1.49 -3.80
C PHE A 80 12.35 1.16 -2.93
N PRO A 81 12.31 0.13 -2.04
CA PRO A 81 11.33 -0.97 -1.93
C PRO A 81 10.20 -0.77 -0.89
N TYR A 82 9.84 0.48 -0.60
CA TYR A 82 8.82 0.90 0.35
C TYR A 82 7.70 1.74 -0.31
N ILE A 83 6.56 1.76 0.37
CA ILE A 83 5.46 2.69 0.15
C ILE A 83 5.56 3.73 1.27
N LYS A 84 5.68 5.01 0.92
CA LYS A 84 5.67 6.09 1.90
C LYS A 84 4.27 6.70 1.96
N TYR A 85 3.75 6.79 3.18
CA TYR A 85 2.47 7.41 3.47
C TYR A 85 2.70 8.75 4.16
N HIS A 86 2.06 9.79 3.64
CA HIS A 86 1.86 11.06 4.32
C HIS A 86 0.38 11.18 4.65
N CYS A 87 0.06 11.31 5.93
CA CYS A 87 -1.30 11.34 6.43
C CYS A 87 -1.54 12.67 7.15
N SER A 88 -2.49 13.46 6.65
CA SER A 88 -2.89 14.73 7.25
C SER A 88 -4.37 14.68 7.59
N LYS A 89 -4.72 14.88 8.87
CA LYS A 89 -6.13 14.91 9.31
C LYS A 89 -6.79 16.17 8.77
N ARG A 90 -7.80 16.02 7.92
CA ARG A 90 -8.51 17.12 7.26
C ARG A 90 -9.94 16.76 6.93
N ILE A 91 -10.76 17.77 6.70
CA ILE A 91 -12.11 17.59 6.17
C ILE A 91 -12.02 16.91 4.79
N GLN A 92 -13.04 16.15 4.43
CA GLN A 92 -13.10 15.48 3.13
C GLN A 92 -13.12 16.53 2.01
N GLU A 93 -12.16 16.45 1.10
CA GLU A 93 -12.04 17.34 -0.07
C GLU A 93 -12.09 16.52 -1.36
N ASP A 94 -12.44 17.14 -2.48
CA ASP A 94 -12.29 16.49 -3.77
C ASP A 94 -10.81 16.47 -4.18
N LEU A 95 -10.24 15.26 -4.23
CA LEU A 95 -8.84 15.02 -4.56
C LEU A 95 -8.66 14.33 -5.91
N ASP A 96 -9.74 14.09 -6.67
CA ASP A 96 -9.69 13.30 -7.91
C ASP A 96 -8.77 13.93 -8.97
N THR A 97 -8.84 15.25 -9.14
CA THR A 97 -7.93 15.98 -10.05
C THR A 97 -6.47 15.84 -9.63
N SER A 98 -6.19 15.93 -8.32
CA SER A 98 -4.83 15.79 -7.80
C SER A 98 -4.33 14.35 -7.92
N ASP A 99 -5.16 13.35 -7.67
CA ASP A 99 -4.82 11.93 -7.85
C ASP A 99 -4.46 11.63 -9.31
N LYS A 100 -5.29 12.08 -10.25
CA LYS A 100 -5.07 11.91 -11.69
C LYS A 100 -3.78 12.60 -12.13
N PHE A 101 -3.52 13.83 -11.65
CA PHE A 101 -2.28 14.54 -11.93
C PHE A 101 -1.06 13.77 -11.41
N MET A 102 -1.07 13.30 -10.17
CA MET A 102 0.03 12.52 -9.60
C MET A 102 0.24 11.19 -10.32
N ARG A 103 -0.83 10.51 -10.72
CA ARG A 103 -0.77 9.29 -11.53
C ARG A 103 -0.21 9.57 -12.93
N PHE A 104 -0.61 10.67 -13.55
CA PHE A 104 -0.09 11.10 -14.85
C PHE A 104 1.43 11.35 -14.79
N ILE A 105 1.90 12.09 -13.79
CA ILE A 105 3.34 12.35 -13.61
C ILE A 105 4.11 11.02 -13.41
N LYS A 106 3.58 10.06 -12.64
CA LYS A 106 4.19 8.74 -12.48
C LYS A 106 4.34 7.99 -13.82
N ILE A 107 3.36 8.11 -14.71
CA ILE A 107 3.41 7.51 -16.05
C ILE A 107 4.48 8.19 -16.91
N VAL A 108 4.50 9.52 -16.93
CA VAL A 108 5.51 10.31 -17.68
C VAL A 108 6.93 9.96 -17.22
N ASN A 109 7.14 9.77 -15.92
CA ASN A 109 8.44 9.42 -15.35
C ASN A 109 8.73 7.90 -15.42
N LEU A 110 8.04 7.12 -16.26
CA LEU A 110 8.24 5.67 -16.43
C LEU A 110 8.14 4.86 -15.12
N GLY A 111 7.36 5.34 -14.15
CA GLY A 111 7.25 4.70 -12.84
C GLY A 111 8.48 4.87 -11.94
N LEU A 112 9.44 5.74 -12.32
CA LEU A 112 10.50 6.16 -11.42
C LEU A 112 9.87 6.82 -10.19
N SER A 113 10.41 6.46 -9.01
CA SER A 113 9.99 6.97 -7.72
C SER A 113 10.18 8.48 -7.70
N ILE A 114 9.08 9.24 -7.79
CA ILE A 114 9.08 10.68 -7.58
C ILE A 114 8.84 10.88 -6.10
N ASP A 115 9.93 11.02 -5.36
CA ASP A 115 9.90 11.45 -3.98
C ASP A 115 9.74 12.98 -3.97
N PHE A 116 8.53 13.46 -3.66
CA PHE A 116 8.27 14.86 -3.27
C PHE A 116 8.41 15.00 -1.75
#